data_AF-A0A1G5R8T4-F1
#
_entry.id   AF-A0A1G5R8T4-F1
#
_cell.length_a   1.000
_cell.length_b   1.000
_cell.length_c   1.000
_cell.angle_alpha   90.00
_cell.angle_beta   90.00
_cell.angle_gamma   90.00
#
_symmetry.space_group_name_H-M   'P 1'
#
loop_
_entity.id
_entity.type
_entity.pdbx_description
1 polymer ?
#
loop_
_entity_poly.entity_id
_entity_poly.type
_entity_poly.pdbx_seq_one_letter_code
_entity_poly.pdbx_strand_id
1 'polypeptide(L)' 'MAANCYADYKAKKDNPLRLHYGVVELRGACSKGSAKSEIAARLSGQGWTLLNVMTVFGPEGLKQRKGNAGRYYLRF' A
#
# COMPACT_ATOMS: atom_id res chain seq x y z
N MET A 1 20.13 -5.20 8.08
CA MET A 1 18.81 -4.90 8.68
C MET A 1 17.86 -4.63 7.53
N ALA A 2 16.81 -5.43 7.35
CA ALA A 2 15.79 -5.11 6.36
C ALA A 2 15.13 -3.80 6.83
N ALA A 3 15.35 -2.70 6.12
CA ALA A 3 14.64 -1.47 6.42
C ALA A 3 13.15 -1.76 6.22
N ASN A 4 12.35 -1.67 7.27
CA ASN A 4 10.90 -1.81 7.17
C ASN A 4 10.39 -0.67 6.27
N CYS A 5 10.20 -0.98 5.00
CA CYS A 5 9.78 -0.01 4.01
C CYS A 5 8.30 -0.13 3.78
N TYR A 6 7.66 1.00 3.64
CA TYR A 6 6.22 1.08 3.54
C TYR A 6 5.87 1.84 2.29
N ALA A 7 4.73 1.49 1.73
CA ALA A 7 4.23 2.16 0.55
C ALA A 7 2.75 2.45 0.75
N ASP A 8 2.39 3.69 0.48
CA ASP A 8 0.99 4.07 0.42
C ASP A 8 0.50 4.02 -1.02
N TYR A 9 -0.71 3.50 -1.19
CA TYR A 9 -1.29 3.25 -2.50
C TYR A 9 -2.77 3.57 -2.52
N LYS A 10 -3.25 3.81 -3.73
CA LYS A 10 -4.67 3.92 -4.04
C LYS A 10 -5.08 2.72 -4.87
N ALA A 11 -6.13 2.05 -4.44
CA ALA A 11 -6.78 0.98 -5.16
C ALA A 11 -8.23 1.34 -5.44
N LYS A 12 -8.79 0.76 -6.49
CA LYS A 12 -10.23 0.76 -6.71
C LYS A 12 -10.77 -0.65 -6.77
N LYS A 13 -12.02 -0.83 -6.37
CA LYS A 13 -12.79 -2.02 -6.67
C LYS A 13 -13.90 -1.59 -7.61
N ASP A 14 -14.05 -2.28 -8.73
CA ASP A 14 -15.15 -2.06 -9.65
C ASP A 14 -16.30 -3.03 -9.26
N ASN A 15 -17.56 -2.57 -9.36
CA ASN A 15 -18.78 -3.32 -9.01
C ASN A 15 -18.89 -3.81 -7.54
N PRO A 16 -19.21 -2.92 -6.56
CA PRO A 16 -19.47 -1.48 -6.66
C PRO A 16 -18.18 -0.66 -6.68
N LEU A 17 -18.20 0.53 -7.32
CA LEU A 17 -17.04 1.42 -7.38
C LEU A 17 -16.65 1.89 -5.97
N ARG A 18 -15.53 1.37 -5.44
CA ARG A 18 -14.97 1.79 -4.15
C ARG A 18 -13.56 2.25 -4.36
N LEU A 19 -13.24 3.44 -3.85
CA LEU A 19 -11.87 3.91 -3.75
C LEU A 19 -11.33 3.54 -2.38
N HIS A 20 -10.12 2.99 -2.37
CA HIS A 20 -9.44 2.56 -1.17
C HIS A 20 -8.04 3.16 -1.14
N TYR A 21 -7.67 3.73 0.01
CA TYR A 21 -6.31 4.15 0.30
C TYR A 21 -5.78 3.27 1.42
N GLY A 22 -4.64 2.65 1.18
CA GLY A 22 -4.01 1.72 2.10
C GLY A 22 -2.52 1.99 2.22
N VAL A 23 -1.93 1.45 3.29
CA VAL A 23 -0.49 1.43 3.51
C VAL A 23 -0.08 -0.02 3.72
N VAL A 24 0.85 -0.51 2.92
CA VAL A 24 1.44 -1.84 3.09
C VAL A 24 2.89 -1.74 3.58
N GLU A 25 3.34 -2.80 4.23
CA GLU A 25 4.76 -3.05 4.43
C GLU A 25 5.32 -3.85 3.24
N LEU A 26 6.40 -3.34 2.68
CA LEU A 26 7.18 -3.96 1.62
C LEU A 26 8.18 -4.93 2.24
N ARG A 27 8.17 -6.17 1.75
CA ARG A 27 9.15 -7.18 2.17
C ARG A 27 10.43 -7.15 1.34
N GLY A 28 10.38 -6.48 0.19
CA GLY A 28 11.48 -6.36 -0.76
C GLY A 28 12.20 -5.01 -0.68
N ALA A 29 12.75 -4.59 -1.82
CA ALA A 29 13.40 -3.29 -1.94
C ALA A 29 12.42 -2.13 -1.71
N CYS A 30 12.91 -1.06 -1.08
CA CYS A 30 12.21 0.19 -0.81
C CYS A 30 12.04 1.03 -2.07
N SER A 31 11.48 0.44 -3.13
CA SER A 31 11.40 1.04 -4.45
C SER A 31 9.96 1.02 -4.93
N LYS A 32 9.51 2.11 -5.58
CA LYS A 32 8.15 2.20 -6.13
C LYS A 32 7.80 1.06 -7.08
N GLY A 33 8.78 0.59 -7.87
CA GLY A 33 8.60 -0.55 -8.78
C GLY A 33 8.27 -1.84 -8.04
N SER A 34 9.12 -2.24 -7.08
CA SER A 34 8.90 -3.42 -6.23
C SER A 34 7.58 -3.31 -5.45
N ALA A 35 7.31 -2.12 -4.89
CA ALA A 35 6.06 -1.84 -4.19
C ALA A 35 4.85 -2.07 -5.08
N LYS A 36 4.86 -1.54 -6.31
CA LYS A 36 3.74 -1.64 -7.25
C LYS A 36 3.42 -3.11 -7.56
N SER A 37 4.43 -3.92 -7.87
CA SER A 37 4.23 -5.33 -8.19
C SER A 37 3.70 -6.12 -6.99
N GLU A 38 4.28 -5.92 -5.80
CA GLU A 38 3.85 -6.61 -4.58
C GLU A 38 2.41 -6.21 -4.19
N ILE A 39 2.11 -4.92 -4.17
CA ILE A 39 0.78 -4.39 -3.84
C ILE A 39 -0.25 -4.87 -4.87
N ALA A 40 0.05 -4.79 -6.17
CA ALA A 40 -0.86 -5.23 -7.22
C ALA A 40 -1.23 -6.71 -7.08
N ALA A 41 -0.24 -7.57 -6.79
CA ALA A 41 -0.47 -9.00 -6.58
C ALA A 41 -1.38 -9.26 -5.38
N ARG A 42 -1.12 -8.60 -4.24
CA ARG A 42 -1.93 -8.74 -3.01
C ARG A 42 -3.36 -8.23 -3.19
N LEU A 43 -3.52 -7.08 -3.85
CA LEU A 43 -4.82 -6.47 -4.11
C LEU A 43 -5.67 -7.28 -5.08
N SER A 44 -5.04 -7.80 -6.14
CA SER A 44 -5.73 -8.61 -7.15
C SER A 44 -6.40 -9.84 -6.53
N GLY A 45 -5.75 -10.48 -5.54
CA GLY A 45 -6.33 -11.60 -4.79
C GLY A 45 -7.59 -11.25 -3.97
N GLN A 46 -7.85 -9.97 -3.71
CA GLN A 46 -9.04 -9.49 -2.99
C GLN A 46 -10.05 -8.75 -3.92
N GLY A 47 -9.81 -8.77 -5.23
CA GLY A 47 -10.62 -8.06 -6.22
C GLY A 47 -10.44 -6.55 -6.16
N TRP A 48 -9.28 -6.06 -5.70
CA TRP A 48 -8.89 -4.66 -5.77
C TRP A 48 -7.89 -4.45 -6.91
N THR A 49 -8.07 -3.38 -7.65
CA THR A 49 -7.19 -2.94 -8.74
C THR A 49 -6.31 -1.82 -8.23
N LEU A 50 -5.00 -2.03 -8.26
CA LEU A 50 -4.04 -0.98 -7.93
C LEU A 50 -4.15 0.17 -8.95
N LEU A 51 -4.54 1.36 -8.49
CA LEU A 51 -4.55 2.56 -9.33
C LEU A 51 -3.18 3.20 -9.39
N ASN A 52 -2.59 3.47 -8.22
CA ASN A 52 -1.31 4.13 -8.15
C ASN A 52 -0.62 3.90 -6.80
N VAL A 53 0.72 3.82 -6.82
CA VAL A 53 1.55 3.89 -5.63
C VAL A 53 1.95 5.35 -5.45
N MET A 54 1.56 5.95 -4.33
CA MET A 54 1.80 7.38 -4.11
C MET A 54 3.27 7.60 -3.71
N THR A 55 3.68 7.03 -2.58
CA THR A 55 5.03 7.19 -2.04
C THR A 55 5.51 5.89 -1.38
N VAL A 56 6.83 5.69 -1.41
CA VAL A 56 7.52 4.69 -0.59
C VAL A 56 8.27 5.46 0.49
N PHE A 57 8.13 5.05 1.75
CA PHE A 57 8.65 5.75 2.91
C PHE A 57 9.08 4.73 3.99
N GLY A 58 9.97 5.18 4.87
CA GLY A 58 10.43 4.38 6.01
C GLY A 58 9.46 4.36 7.20
N PRO A 59 9.80 3.68 8.30
CA PRO A 59 8.96 3.59 9.50
C PRO A 59 8.64 4.96 10.12
N GLU A 60 9.50 5.96 9.89
CA GLU A 60 9.30 7.35 10.32
C GLU A 60 8.05 8.02 9.74
N GLY A 61 7.75 7.79 8.45
CA GLY A 61 6.57 8.35 7.77
C GLY A 61 5.26 7.62 8.13
N LEU A 62 5.39 6.45 8.76
CA LEU A 62 4.29 5.57 9.10
C LEU A 62 3.36 6.19 10.15
N LYS A 63 3.92 6.89 11.16
CA LYS A 63 3.13 7.57 12.20
C LYS A 63 2.21 8.64 11.60
N GLN A 64 2.72 9.42 10.64
CA GLN A 64 1.96 10.51 10.02
C GLN A 64 0.80 9.98 9.17
N ARG A 65 1.00 8.81 8.52
CA ARG A 65 -0.04 8.18 7.68
C ARG A 65 -0.97 7.24 8.44
N LYS A 66 -0.63 6.85 9.66
CA LYS A 66 -1.49 6.03 10.54
C LYS A 66 -2.86 6.67 10.76
N GLY A 67 -2.90 8.00 10.93
CA GLY A 67 -4.14 8.75 11.05
C GLY A 67 -5.02 8.69 9.79
N ASN A 68 -4.41 8.76 8.60
CA ASN A 68 -5.13 8.74 7.32
C ASN A 68 -5.51 7.33 6.85
N ALA A 69 -4.69 6.32 7.14
CA ALA A 69 -4.96 4.93 6.77
C ALA A 69 -5.94 4.23 7.72
N GLY A 70 -6.11 4.75 8.94
CA GLY A 70 -7.07 4.26 9.93
C GLY A 70 -6.97 2.75 10.17
N ARG A 71 -8.06 2.03 9.87
CA ARG A 71 -8.21 0.57 10.10
C ARG A 71 -7.50 -0.32 9.07
N TYR A 72 -6.99 0.25 7.99
CA TYR A 72 -6.33 -0.47 6.89
C TYR A 72 -4.82 -0.29 6.89
N TYR A 73 -4.29 0.29 7.97
CA TYR A 73 -2.88 0.41 8.24
C TYR A 73 -2.24 -0.99 8.41
N LEU A 74 -1.31 -1.35 7.52
CA LEU A 74 -0.58 -2.62 7.55
C LEU A 74 -1.45 -3.87 7.45
N ARG A 75 -2.64 -3.75 6.85
CA ARG A 75 -3.60 -4.86 6.79
C ARG A 75 -3.42 -5.77 5.58
N PHE A 76 -2.64 -5.34 4.59
CA PHE A 76 -2.38 -6.04 3.34
C PHE A 76 -0.91 -6.42 3.21
#